data_AF-A0A8D0HQV9-F1
#
_entry.id   AF-A0A8D0HQV9-F1
#
_cell.length_a   1.000
_cell.length_b   1.000
_cell.length_c   1.000
_cell.angle_alpha   90.00
_cell.angle_beta   90.00
_cell.angle_gamma   90.00
#
_symmetry.space_group_name_H-M   'P 1'
#
loop_
_entity.id
_entity.type
_entity.pdbx_description
1 polymer ?
#
loop_
_entity_poly.entity_id
_entity_poly.type
_entity_poly.pdbx_seq_one_letter_code
_entity_poly.pdbx_strand_id
1 'polypeptide(L)'
;MSRSEEVNRLTESVYRVILDQFNPSLRSFVTMGKSYQKALSGVTVAAKGYFDALVKLGELASDSQGSKELGDTLFQMAEVHRQIQVQLEETVKLLHSELLAQLERKLDLDIKYLTVRERPLVPPPHSPTTLMLLVGDYFLSSTWK
;
A
#
# COMPACT_ATOMS: atom_id res chain seq x y z
N MET A 1 -33.44 -27.45 11.96
CA MET A 1 -32.88 -26.35 11.13
C MET A 1 -32.79 -26.86 9.72
N SER A 2 -33.32 -26.11 8.76
CA SER A 2 -33.20 -26.43 7.34
C SER A 2 -31.78 -26.11 6.89
N ARG A 3 -31.21 -26.91 5.98
CA ARG A 3 -29.91 -26.65 5.33
C ARG A 3 -29.82 -25.23 4.75
N SER A 4 -30.95 -24.66 4.32
CA SER A 4 -31.04 -23.29 3.82
C SER A 4 -30.79 -22.23 4.90
N GLU A 5 -31.21 -22.46 6.15
CA GLU A 5 -31.02 -21.53 7.27
C GLU A 5 -29.55 -21.52 7.72
N GLU A 6 -28.90 -22.68 7.68
CA GLU A 6 -27.49 -22.82 8.02
C GLU A 6 -26.59 -22.10 7.01
N VAL A 7 -26.86 -22.26 5.71
CA VAL A 7 -26.14 -21.53 4.65
C VAL A 7 -26.34 -20.02 4.79
N ASN A 8 -27.56 -19.57 5.12
CA ASN A 8 -27.83 -18.15 5.33
C ASN A 8 -27.04 -17.57 6.51
N ARG A 9 -26.99 -18.30 7.65
CA ARG A 9 -26.21 -17.92 8.83
C ARG A 9 -24.71 -17.85 8.55
N LEU A 10 -24.17 -18.83 7.81
CA LEU A 10 -22.75 -18.83 7.43
C LEU A 10 -22.42 -17.65 6.52
N THR A 11 -23.31 -17.32 5.58
CA THR A 11 -23.15 -16.19 4.67
C THR A 11 -23.13 -14.86 5.44
N GLU A 12 -24.07 -14.65 6.36
CA GLU A 12 -24.12 -13.46 7.22
C GLU A 12 -22.88 -13.35 8.11
N SER A 13 -22.43 -14.48 8.67
CA SER A 13 -21.22 -14.53 9.50
C SER A 13 -19.98 -14.08 8.73
N VAL A 14 -19.84 -14.45 7.46
CA VAL A 14 -18.69 -14.02 6.62
C VAL A 14 -18.74 -12.50 6.39
N TYR A 15 -19.91 -11.95 6.04
CA TYR A 15 -20.06 -10.50 5.86
C TYR A 15 -19.73 -9.72 7.12
N ARG A 16 -20.18 -10.21 8.28
CA ARG A 16 -19.90 -9.57 9.58
C ARG A 16 -18.41 -9.57 9.89
N VAL A 17 -17.70 -10.67 9.62
CA VAL A 17 -16.24 -10.73 9.80
C VAL A 17 -15.52 -9.72 8.90
N ILE A 18 -15.95 -9.57 7.64
CA ILE A 18 -15.33 -8.62 6.71
C ILE A 18 -15.55 -7.18 7.19
N LEU A 19 -16.78 -6.83 7.53
CA LEU A 19 -17.18 -5.49 7.95
C LEU A 19 -16.57 -5.08 9.29
N ASP A 20 -16.66 -5.96 10.29
CA ASP A 20 -16.35 -5.59 11.68
C ASP A 20 -14.89 -5.84 12.04
N GLN A 21 -14.18 -6.70 11.30
CA GLN A 21 -12.80 -7.08 11.60
C GLN A 21 -11.85 -6.74 10.46
N PHE A 22 -12.05 -7.32 9.28
CA PHE A 22 -11.09 -7.20 8.18
C PHE A 22 -10.93 -5.75 7.70
N ASN A 23 -12.03 -5.05 7.41
CA ASN A 23 -12.01 -3.68 6.89
C ASN A 23 -11.38 -2.67 7.89
N PRO A 24 -11.74 -2.68 9.18
CA PRO A 24 -11.06 -1.89 10.20
C PRO A 24 -9.56 -2.20 10.31
N SER A 25 -9.17 -3.48 10.29
CA SER A 25 -7.76 -3.88 10.29
C SER A 25 -7.02 -3.41 9.04
N LEU A 26 -7.64 -3.52 7.86
CA LEU A 26 -7.07 -3.04 6.61
C LEU A 26 -6.90 -1.51 6.60
N ARG A 27 -7.88 -0.76 7.14
CA ARG A 27 -7.77 0.70 7.31
C ARG A 27 -6.56 1.07 8.19
N SER A 28 -6.38 0.35 9.30
CA SER A 28 -5.24 0.53 10.19
C SER A 28 -3.93 0.23 9.45
N PHE A 29 -3.87 -0.89 8.73
CA PHE A 29 -2.71 -1.28 7.93
C PHE A 29 -2.34 -0.22 6.88
N VAL A 30 -3.30 0.31 6.12
CA VAL A 30 -3.05 1.39 5.15
C VAL A 30 -2.52 2.65 5.84
N THR A 31 -3.04 3.00 7.02
CA THR A 31 -2.57 4.14 7.81
C THR A 31 -1.11 3.96 8.26
N MET A 32 -0.76 2.76 8.71
CA MET A 32 0.63 2.41 9.06
C MET A 32 1.53 2.45 7.82
N GLY A 33 1.05 1.94 6.68
CA GLY A 33 1.77 1.99 5.40
C GLY A 33 2.06 3.41 4.93
N LYS A 34 1.12 4.36 5.09
CA LYS A 34 1.35 5.79 4.81
C LYS A 34 2.38 6.41 5.75
N SER A 35 2.36 6.05 7.03
CA SER A 35 3.36 6.49 7.99
C SER A 35 4.75 5.95 7.64
N TYR A 36 4.83 4.69 7.22
CA TYR A 36 6.06 4.08 6.73
C TYR A 36 6.60 4.78 5.48
N GLN A 37 5.73 5.03 4.48
CA GLN A 37 6.08 5.80 3.28
C GLN A 37 6.67 7.17 3.65
N LYS A 38 6.02 7.89 4.57
CA LYS A 38 6.50 9.20 5.04
C LYS A 38 7.87 9.12 5.71
N ALA A 39 8.13 8.08 6.51
CA ALA A 39 9.43 7.86 7.13
C ALA A 39 10.52 7.63 6.06
N LEU A 40 10.24 6.82 5.03
CA LEU A 40 11.17 6.59 3.92
C LEU A 40 11.48 7.87 3.12
N SER A 41 10.48 8.72 2.88
CA SER A 41 10.69 10.06 2.29
C SER A 41 11.56 10.94 3.19
N GLY A 42 11.41 10.86 4.52
CA GLY A 42 12.26 11.58 5.46
C GLY A 42 13.73 11.13 5.40
N VAL A 43 13.97 9.82 5.30
CA VAL A 43 15.33 9.26 5.10
C VAL A 43 15.95 9.78 3.81
N THR A 44 15.18 9.84 2.71
CA THR A 44 15.63 10.39 1.42
C THR A 44 16.12 11.83 1.54
N VAL A 45 15.39 12.69 2.27
CA VAL A 45 15.78 14.09 2.48
C VAL A 45 17.06 14.19 3.30
N ALA A 46 17.19 13.41 4.37
CA ALA A 46 18.41 13.39 5.18
C ALA A 46 19.62 12.87 4.41
N ALA A 47 19.42 11.82 3.60
CA ALA A 47 20.45 11.22 2.78
C ALA A 47 21.00 12.22 1.75
N LYS A 48 20.14 13.03 1.13
CA LYS A 48 20.56 14.12 0.23
C LYS A 48 21.59 15.05 0.88
N GLY A 49 21.32 15.52 2.10
CA GLY A 49 22.25 16.41 2.81
C GLY A 49 23.61 15.75 3.10
N TYR A 50 23.61 14.47 3.44
CA TYR A 50 24.85 13.69 3.62
C TYR A 50 25.63 13.56 2.30
N PHE A 51 24.96 13.31 1.18
CA PHE A 51 25.61 13.17 -0.13
C PHE A 51 26.13 14.50 -0.67
N ASP A 52 25.38 15.60 -0.50
CA ASP A 52 25.85 16.94 -0.89
C ASP A 52 27.16 17.29 -0.16
N ALA A 53 27.25 16.93 1.13
CA ALA A 53 28.49 17.09 1.91
C ALA A 53 29.62 16.16 1.43
N LEU A 54 29.29 14.91 1.08
CA LEU A 54 30.25 13.93 0.57
C LEU A 54 30.87 14.38 -0.76
N VAL A 55 30.05 14.87 -1.70
CA VAL A 55 30.51 15.39 -3.00
C VAL A 55 31.44 16.58 -2.79
N LYS A 56 31.06 17.52 -1.92
CA LYS A 56 31.89 18.68 -1.59
C LYS A 56 33.25 18.29 -1.00
N LEU A 57 33.29 17.24 -0.17
CA LEU A 57 34.56 16.69 0.32
C LEU A 57 35.39 16.07 -0.80
N GLY A 58 34.74 15.37 -1.74
CA GLY A 58 35.38 14.84 -2.94
C GLY A 58 36.02 15.92 -3.81
N GLU A 59 35.33 17.05 -4.00
CA GLU A 59 35.85 18.23 -4.72
C GLU A 59 37.12 18.78 -4.05
N LEU A 60 37.07 19.02 -2.74
CA LEU A 60 38.22 19.53 -1.97
C LEU A 60 39.44 18.58 -2.03
N ALA A 61 39.20 17.26 -1.96
CA ALA A 61 40.26 16.27 -2.04
C ALA A 61 40.87 16.18 -3.46
N SER A 62 40.03 16.33 -4.50
CA SER A 62 40.43 16.30 -5.91
C SER A 62 41.26 17.52 -6.32
N ASP A 63 40.97 18.68 -5.73
CA ASP A 63 41.74 19.91 -5.94
C ASP A 63 43.08 19.91 -5.18
N SER A 64 43.28 18.96 -4.26
CA SER A 64 44.50 18.85 -3.46
C SER A 64 45.64 18.18 -4.26
N GLN A 65 46.89 18.58 -3.98
CA GLN A 65 48.07 17.97 -4.61
C GLN A 65 48.42 16.58 -4.06
N GLY A 66 47.82 16.15 -2.94
CA GLY A 66 48.19 14.90 -2.24
C GLY A 66 47.04 13.95 -1.95
N SER A 67 45.81 14.26 -2.39
CA SER A 67 44.61 13.50 -2.02
C SER A 67 43.66 13.21 -3.17
N LYS A 68 44.13 13.30 -4.43
CA LYS A 68 43.28 13.10 -5.61
C LYS A 68 42.58 11.74 -5.63
N GLU A 69 43.32 10.67 -5.33
CA GLU A 69 42.75 9.31 -5.27
C GLU A 69 41.67 9.16 -4.19
N LEU A 70 41.77 9.94 -3.10
CA LEU A 70 40.72 10.01 -2.09
C LEU A 70 39.48 10.73 -2.64
N GLY A 71 39.68 11.80 -3.42
CA GLY A 71 38.60 12.46 -4.16
C GLY A 71 37.83 11.50 -5.06
N ASP A 72 38.55 10.70 -5.86
CA ASP A 72 37.95 9.66 -6.72
C ASP A 72 37.16 8.64 -5.90
N THR A 73 37.69 8.20 -4.76
CA THR A 73 37.01 7.29 -3.84
C THR A 73 35.71 7.89 -3.29
N LEU A 74 35.73 9.16 -2.88
CA LEU A 74 34.55 9.87 -2.37
C LEU A 74 33.47 10.02 -3.45
N PHE A 75 33.87 10.29 -4.70
CA PHE A 75 32.93 10.34 -5.82
C PHE A 75 32.34 8.97 -6.15
N GLN A 76 33.12 7.89 -6.07
CA GLN A 76 32.58 6.53 -6.22
C GLN A 76 31.56 6.21 -5.13
N MET A 77 31.84 6.59 -3.87
CA MET A 77 30.89 6.43 -2.78
C MET A 77 29.60 7.22 -3.04
N ALA A 78 29.71 8.46 -3.51
CA ALA A 78 28.55 9.30 -3.86
C ALA A 78 27.72 8.67 -4.99
N GLU A 79 28.36 8.09 -6.00
CA GLU A 79 27.66 7.44 -7.12
C GLU A 79 26.94 6.15 -6.69
N VAL A 80 27.57 5.30 -5.87
CA VAL A 80 26.91 4.12 -5.28
C VAL A 80 25.67 4.54 -4.50
N HIS A 81 25.80 5.60 -3.70
CA HIS A 81 24.67 6.13 -2.96
C HIS A 81 23.56 6.71 -3.83
N ARG A 82 23.89 7.40 -4.93
CA ARG A 82 22.91 7.89 -5.91
C ARG A 82 22.10 6.73 -6.50
N GLN A 83 22.74 5.61 -6.82
CA GLN A 83 22.06 4.43 -7.36
C GLN A 83 21.10 3.80 -6.35
N ILE A 84 21.53 3.65 -5.08
CA ILE A 84 20.68 3.17 -3.98
C ILE A 84 19.46 4.09 -3.81
N GLN A 85 19.68 5.41 -3.86
CA GLN A 85 18.63 6.41 -3.70
C GLN A 85 17.58 6.33 -4.80
N VAL A 86 17.99 6.16 -6.06
CA VAL A 86 17.07 5.98 -7.20
C VAL A 86 16.19 4.74 -6.99
N GLN A 87 16.80 3.61 -6.62
CA GLN A 87 16.06 2.36 -6.37
C GLN A 87 15.08 2.49 -5.20
N LEU A 88 15.47 3.18 -4.12
CA LEU A 88 14.60 3.45 -2.99
C LEU A 88 13.39 4.30 -3.41
N GLU A 89 13.60 5.35 -4.18
CA GLU A 89 12.50 6.22 -4.65
C GLU A 89 11.52 5.49 -5.56
N GLU A 90 12.02 4.64 -6.46
CA GLU A 90 11.17 3.78 -7.29
C GLU A 90 10.35 2.82 -6.43
N THR A 91 10.98 2.17 -5.46
CA THR A 91 10.29 1.24 -4.53
C THR A 91 9.22 1.95 -3.71
N VAL A 92 9.50 3.16 -3.21
CA VAL A 92 8.54 3.98 -2.46
C VAL A 92 7.37 4.40 -3.35
N LYS A 93 7.61 4.71 -4.63
CA LYS A 93 6.54 5.00 -5.59
C LYS A 93 5.64 3.77 -5.79
N LEU A 94 6.20 2.58 -5.99
CA LEU A 94 5.44 1.34 -6.15
C LEU A 94 4.62 1.00 -4.90
N LEU A 95 5.22 1.13 -3.71
CA LEU A 95 4.52 0.96 -2.43
C LEU A 95 3.27 1.86 -2.37
N HIS A 96 3.40 3.11 -2.83
CA HIS A 96 2.28 4.04 -2.85
C HIS A 96 1.23 3.67 -3.92
N SER A 97 1.62 3.57 -5.18
CA SER A 97 0.70 3.48 -6.32
C SER A 97 0.08 2.09 -6.48
N GLU A 98 0.87 1.04 -6.26
CA GLU A 98 0.44 -0.33 -6.53
C GLU A 98 -0.15 -1.02 -5.29
N LEU A 99 0.33 -0.67 -4.10
CA LEU A 99 -0.12 -1.30 -2.87
C LEU A 99 -1.11 -0.41 -2.12
N LEU A 100 -0.65 0.73 -1.58
CA LEU A 100 -1.48 1.55 -0.69
C LEU A 100 -2.70 2.11 -1.40
N ALA A 101 -2.54 2.72 -2.58
CA ALA A 101 -3.65 3.29 -3.34
C ALA A 101 -4.64 2.23 -3.85
N GLN A 102 -4.19 0.99 -4.12
CA GLN A 102 -5.09 -0.10 -4.50
C GLN A 102 -5.90 -0.60 -3.31
N LEU A 103 -5.25 -0.84 -2.17
CA LEU A 103 -5.93 -1.27 -0.94
C LEU A 103 -6.95 -0.24 -0.47
N GLU A 104 -6.60 1.04 -0.54
CA GLU A 104 -7.48 2.12 -0.13
C GLU A 104 -8.72 2.23 -1.03
N ARG A 105 -8.54 2.11 -2.35
CA ARG A 105 -9.66 2.05 -3.30
C ARG A 105 -10.57 0.85 -3.05
N LYS A 106 -10.00 -0.35 -2.83
CA LYS A 106 -10.79 -1.55 -2.54
C LYS A 106 -11.57 -1.40 -1.23
N LEU A 107 -10.93 -0.89 -0.18
CA LEU A 107 -11.58 -0.63 1.10
C LEU A 107 -12.75 0.38 0.97
N ASP A 108 -12.58 1.44 0.18
CA ASP A 108 -13.66 2.42 -0.05
C ASP A 108 -14.85 1.81 -0.79
N LEU A 109 -14.61 0.91 -1.74
CA LEU A 109 -15.66 0.17 -2.42
C LEU A 109 -16.36 -0.80 -1.46
N ASP A 110 -15.60 -1.58 -0.71
CA ASP A 110 -16.14 -2.51 0.29
C ASP A 110 -17.06 -1.79 1.28
N ILE A 111 -16.65 -0.63 1.83
CA ILE A 111 -17.49 0.16 2.74
C ILE A 111 -18.76 0.64 2.03
N LYS A 112 -18.66 1.17 0.81
CA LYS A 112 -19.84 1.65 0.07
C LYS A 112 -20.83 0.54 -0.23
N TYR A 113 -20.38 -0.62 -0.70
CA TYR A 113 -21.27 -1.71 -1.10
C TYR A 113 -21.82 -2.51 0.09
N LEU A 114 -21.05 -2.65 1.17
CA LEU A 114 -21.47 -3.42 2.33
C LEU A 114 -22.28 -2.58 3.32
N THR A 115 -21.99 -1.29 3.53
CA THR A 115 -22.82 -0.41 4.39
C THR A 115 -24.18 -0.09 3.76
N VAL A 116 -24.31 -0.08 2.43
CA VAL A 116 -25.62 0.06 1.76
C VAL A 116 -26.56 -1.13 2.06
N ARG A 117 -26.01 -2.31 2.37
CA ARG A 117 -26.80 -3.49 2.77
C ARG A 117 -27.33 -3.44 4.21
N GLU A 118 -26.86 -2.51 5.05
CA GLU A 118 -27.37 -2.31 6.42
C GLU A 118 -28.55 -1.33 6.50
N ARG A 119 -28.92 -0.64 5.40
CA ARG A 119 -30.16 0.16 5.37
C ARG A 119 -31.37 -0.76 5.14
N PRO A 120 -32.43 -0.69 5.97
CA PRO A 120 -33.61 -1.53 5.81
C PRO A 120 -34.52 -0.93 4.73
N LEU A 121 -34.23 -1.12 3.44
CA LEU A 121 -35.19 -0.89 2.37
C LEU A 121 -34.95 -1.88 1.22
N VAL A 122 -35.50 -3.09 1.39
CA VAL A 122 -36.09 -4.03 0.40
C VAL A 122 -35.96 -5.45 0.98
N PRO A 123 -37.05 -6.25 1.08
CA PRO A 123 -36.97 -7.61 1.61
C PRO A 123 -36.02 -8.47 0.76
N PRO A 124 -35.20 -9.36 1.35
CA PRO A 124 -34.26 -10.17 0.61
C PRO A 124 -35.03 -11.10 -0.35
N PRO A 125 -34.58 -11.27 -1.62
CA PRO A 125 -35.19 -12.24 -2.51
C PRO A 125 -35.01 -13.64 -1.89
N HIS A 126 -36.12 -14.37 -1.76
CA HIS A 126 -36.25 -15.66 -1.08
C HIS A 126 -35.52 -16.83 -1.78
N SER A 127 -34.39 -16.61 -2.45
CA SER A 127 -33.61 -17.71 -3.03
C SER A 127 -32.10 -17.54 -2.84
N PRO A 128 -31.40 -18.58 -2.32
CA PRO A 128 -29.93 -18.62 -2.22
C PRO A 128 -29.21 -18.34 -3.55
N THR A 129 -29.88 -18.60 -4.68
CA THR A 129 -29.38 -18.44 -6.04
C THR A 129 -29.07 -16.98 -6.38
N THR A 130 -29.86 -16.03 -5.88
CA THR A 130 -29.67 -14.59 -6.15
C THR A 130 -28.50 -14.01 -5.35
N LEU A 131 -28.24 -14.53 -4.14
CA LEU A 131 -27.09 -14.15 -3.33
C LEU A 131 -25.78 -14.65 -3.95
N MET A 132 -25.78 -15.86 -4.51
CA MET A 132 -24.62 -16.39 -5.25
C MET A 132 -24.32 -15.61 -6.53
N LEU A 133 -25.34 -15.18 -7.28
CA LEU A 133 -25.15 -14.35 -8.49
C LEU A 133 -24.50 -13.00 -8.16
N LEU A 134 -24.92 -12.35 -7.07
CA LEU A 134 -24.33 -11.07 -6.63
C LEU A 134 -22.92 -11.21 -6.05
N VAL A 135 -22.61 -12.33 -5.39
CA VAL A 135 -21.22 -12.67 -5.00
C VAL A 135 -20.36 -12.95 -6.23
N GLY A 136 -20.94 -13.62 -7.24
CA GLY A 136 -20.33 -13.79 -8.56
C GLY A 136 -20.00 -12.45 -9.22
N ASP A 137 -20.93 -11.51 -9.22
CA ASP A 137 -20.72 -10.17 -9.79
C ASP A 137 -19.67 -9.36 -9.01
N TYR A 138 -19.61 -9.51 -7.69
CA TYR A 138 -18.58 -8.88 -6.85
C TYR A 138 -17.18 -9.44 -7.10
N PHE A 139 -17.06 -10.78 -7.20
CA PHE A 139 -15.79 -11.44 -7.53
C PHE A 139 -15.37 -11.16 -8.98
N LEU A 140 -16.29 -11.21 -9.94
CA LEU A 140 -16.03 -10.90 -11.35
C LEU A 140 -15.61 -9.43 -11.55
N SER A 141 -16.20 -8.50 -10.79
CA SER A 141 -15.81 -7.08 -10.81
C SER A 141 -14.46 -6.82 -10.12
N SER A 142 -14.00 -7.69 -9.23
CA SER A 142 -12.73 -7.54 -8.51
C SER A 142 -11.57 -8.35 -9.11
N THR A 143 -11.84 -9.21 -10.10
CA THR A 143 -10.82 -10.02 -10.80
C THR A 143 -10.59 -9.66 -12.29
N TRP A 144 -11.11 -8.56 -12.82
CA TRP A 144 -10.78 -8.13 -14.20
C TRP A 144 -10.55 -6.61 -14.34
N LYS A 145 -9.39 -6.14 -13.90
CA LYS A 145 -8.39 -5.33 -14.63
C LYS A 145 -7.33 -4.79 -13.69
#